data_AF-A0A7Y5CM89-F1
#
_entry.id   AF-A0A7Y5CM89-F1
#
_cell.length_a   1.000
_cell.length_b   1.000
_cell.length_c   1.000
_cell.angle_alpha   90.00
_cell.angle_beta   90.00
_cell.angle_gamma   90.00
#
_symmetry.space_group_name_H-M   'P 1'
#
loop_
_entity.id
_entity.type
_entity.pdbx_description
1 polymer ?
#
loop_
_entity_poly.entity_id
_entity_poly.type
_entity_poly.pdbx_seq_one_letter_code
_entity_poly.pdbx_strand_id
1 'polypeptide(L)'
;MPKRKSLPNFGSSKAAGEWLDTHSTADLYAKPVKFSVSRNLQVLVVDAQGYPIESVSLKKRMSQQIRQIAAQEGVSPEWLVQNWLREKIRERLHIPR
;
A
#
# COMPACT_ATOMS: atom_id res chain seq x y z
N MET A 1 14.21 -8.25 -4.00
CA MET A 1 13.98 -7.35 -2.84
C MET A 1 14.32 -5.94 -3.26
N PRO A 2 13.45 -4.93 -3.05
CA PRO A 2 13.82 -3.56 -3.37
C PRO A 2 14.95 -3.15 -2.42
N LYS A 3 16.11 -2.77 -2.97
CA LYS A 3 17.23 -2.26 -2.17
C LYS A 3 16.73 -1.01 -1.45
N ARG A 4 16.73 -1.02 -0.11
CA ARG A 4 16.49 0.20 0.69
C ARG A 4 17.46 1.26 0.17
N LYS A 5 16.94 2.36 -0.37
CA LYS A 5 17.76 3.54 -0.65
C LYS A 5 18.26 4.04 0.72
N SER A 6 19.57 4.20 0.87
CA SER A 6 20.19 4.82 2.04
C SER A 6 20.72 6.19 1.64
N LEU A 7 20.79 7.13 2.59
CA LEU A 7 21.48 8.39 2.34
C LEU A 7 22.96 8.12 2.04
N PRO A 8 23.55 8.81 1.05
CA PRO A 8 24.99 8.87 0.89
C PRO A 8 25.65 9.47 2.15
N ASN A 9 26.89 9.08 2.42
CA ASN A 9 27.70 9.80 3.41
C ASN A 9 28.24 11.08 2.76
N PHE A 10 27.89 12.24 3.34
CA PHE A 10 28.37 13.53 2.87
C PHE A 10 29.56 14.00 3.69
N GLY A 11 30.61 14.49 3.03
CA GLY A 11 31.78 15.08 3.70
C GLY A 11 31.55 16.50 4.23
N SER A 12 30.43 17.14 3.90
CA SER A 12 30.05 18.46 4.40
C SER A 12 28.54 18.71 4.29
N SER A 13 28.03 19.67 5.07
CA SER A 13 26.63 20.10 5.01
C SER A 13 26.26 20.72 3.66
N LYS A 14 27.19 21.41 2.99
CA LYS A 14 26.99 21.98 1.66
C LYS A 14 26.73 20.89 0.61
N ALA A 15 27.54 19.82 0.62
CA ALA A 15 27.38 18.69 -0.29
C ALA A 15 26.06 17.94 -0.06
N ALA A 16 25.60 17.86 1.20
CA ALA A 16 24.29 17.30 1.52
C ALA A 16 23.14 18.17 0.95
N GLY A 17 23.25 19.50 1.03
CA GLY A 17 22.27 20.43 0.47
C GLY A 17 22.13 20.29 -1.05
N GLU A 18 23.25 20.37 -1.78
CA GLU A 18 23.28 20.23 -3.25
C GLU A 18 22.69 18.88 -3.72
N TRP A 19 22.86 17.82 -2.93
CA TRP A 19 22.24 16.52 -3.20
C TRP A 19 20.72 16.55 -3.01
N LEU A 20 20.23 17.17 -1.93
CA LEU A 20 18.80 17.29 -1.64
C LEU A 20 18.04 18.19 -2.62
N ASP A 21 18.72 19.15 -3.24
CA ASP A 21 18.14 19.99 -4.30
C ASP A 21 17.75 19.19 -5.55
N THR A 22 18.37 18.02 -5.75
CA THR A 22 18.18 17.18 -6.93
C THR A 22 17.59 15.80 -6.62
N HIS A 23 17.59 15.39 -5.36
CA HIS A 23 17.16 14.05 -4.92
C HIS A 23 16.12 14.11 -3.80
N SER A 24 15.05 13.35 -3.96
CA SER A 24 14.02 13.21 -2.91
C SER A 24 14.43 12.19 -1.84
N THR A 25 14.20 12.56 -0.58
CA THR A 25 14.34 11.67 0.58
C THR A 25 13.05 10.91 0.91
N ALA A 26 11.96 11.14 0.18
CA ALA A 26 10.66 10.54 0.47
C ALA A 26 10.72 9.01 0.50
N ASP A 27 11.50 8.40 -0.39
CA ASP A 27 11.68 6.95 -0.49
C ASP A 27 12.53 6.37 0.64
N LEU A 28 13.35 7.18 1.34
CA LEU A 28 14.23 6.70 2.40
C LEU A 28 13.44 6.27 3.65
N TYR A 29 12.29 6.90 3.86
CA TYR A 29 11.38 6.62 4.97
C TYR A 29 10.20 5.75 4.57
N ALA A 30 10.16 5.26 3.32
CA ALA A 30 9.13 4.35 2.86
C ALA A 30 9.24 3.03 3.64
N LYS A 31 8.47 2.92 4.73
CA LYS A 31 8.33 1.69 5.48
C LYS A 31 7.49 0.71 4.66
N PRO A 32 7.84 -0.59 4.64
CA PRO A 32 6.97 -1.58 4.03
C PRO A 32 5.64 -1.57 4.77
N VAL A 33 4.58 -1.18 4.06
CA VAL A 33 3.20 -1.21 4.55
C VAL A 33 2.52 -2.47 4.02
N LYS A 34 1.58 -3.00 4.81
CA LYS A 34 0.67 -4.05 4.39
C LYS A 34 -0.74 -3.51 4.41
N PHE A 35 -1.64 -4.18 3.70
CA PHE A 35 -3.07 -3.91 3.82
C PHE A 35 -3.81 -5.17 4.24
N SER A 36 -4.90 -4.97 4.98
CA SER A 36 -5.86 -6.00 5.34
C SER A 36 -7.28 -5.50 5.10
N VAL A 37 -8.18 -6.37 4.69
CA VAL A 37 -9.59 -6.03 4.52
C VAL A 37 -10.39 -6.63 5.68
N SER A 38 -11.11 -5.78 6.41
CA SER A 38 -11.97 -6.20 7.52
C SER A 38 -13.31 -6.76 7.02
N ARG A 39 -14.05 -7.45 7.90
CA ARG A 39 -15.40 -7.99 7.61
C ARG A 39 -16.44 -6.93 7.21
N ASN A 40 -16.20 -5.69 7.59
CA ASN A 40 -17.05 -4.56 7.24
C ASN A 40 -16.64 -3.91 5.91
N LEU A 41 -15.71 -4.53 5.16
CA LEU A 41 -15.10 -3.98 3.95
C LEU A 41 -14.37 -2.65 4.22
N GLN A 42 -13.72 -2.56 5.37
CA GLN A 42 -12.78 -1.48 5.68
C GLN A 42 -11.39 -1.94 5.28
N VAL A 43 -10.68 -1.13 4.50
CA VAL A 43 -9.28 -1.38 4.14
C VAL A 43 -8.42 -0.72 5.19
N LEU A 44 -7.67 -1.54 5.93
CA LEU A 44 -6.69 -1.07 6.91
C LEU A 44 -5.31 -1.14 6.28
N VAL A 45 -4.58 -0.03 6.33
CA VAL A 45 -3.15 0.03 6.02
C VAL A 45 -2.41 -0.09 7.35
N VAL A 46 -1.53 -1.08 7.46
CA VAL A 46 -0.76 -1.36 8.68
C VAL A 46 0.74 -1.22 8.41
N ASP A 47 1.48 -0.81 9.43
CA ASP A 47 2.93 -0.78 9.39
C ASP A 47 3.56 -2.17 9.48
N ALA A 48 4.89 -2.22 9.52
CA ALA A 48 5.63 -3.48 9.62
C ALA A 48 5.38 -4.24 10.94
N GLN A 49 4.93 -3.53 11.98
CA GLN A 49 4.61 -4.06 13.31
C GLN A 49 3.13 -4.46 13.42
N GLY A 50 2.32 -4.16 12.40
CA GLY A 50 0.89 -4.47 12.36
C GLY A 50 0.00 -3.38 12.96
N TYR A 51 0.55 -2.21 13.29
CA TYR A 51 -0.26 -1.09 13.78
C TYR A 51 -0.97 -0.38 12.62
N PRO A 52 -2.27 -0.08 12.76
CA PRO A 52 -3.02 0.64 11.75
C PRO A 52 -2.50 2.07 11.62
N ILE A 53 -2.07 2.43 10.41
CA ILE A 53 -1.65 3.78 10.04
C ILE A 53 -2.83 4.53 9.42
N GLU A 54 -3.62 3.84 8.60
CA GLU A 54 -4.73 4.43 7.87
C GLU A 54 -5.88 3.42 7.73
N SER A 55 -7.10 3.95 7.64
CA SER A 55 -8.31 3.18 7.45
C SER A 55 -9.19 3.85 6.41
N VAL A 56 -9.56 3.11 5.36
CA VAL A 56 -10.49 3.58 4.33
C VAL A 56 -11.74 2.72 4.33
N SER A 57 -12.89 3.35 4.54
CA SER A 57 -14.19 2.70 4.47
C SER A 57 -14.77 2.80 3.06
N LEU A 58 -15.25 1.68 2.53
CA LEU A 58 -15.96 1.69 1.25
C LEU A 58 -17.35 2.32 1.40
N LYS A 59 -17.80 3.03 0.35
CA LYS A 59 -19.15 3.59 0.29
C LYS A 59 -20.19 2.46 0.38
N LYS A 60 -21.28 2.70 1.13
CA LYS A 60 -22.35 1.71 1.39
C LYS A 60 -22.85 0.99 0.13
N ARG A 61 -23.15 1.72 -0.95
CA ARG A 61 -23.61 1.15 -2.22
C ARG A 61 -22.59 0.19 -2.84
N MET A 62 -21.31 0.55 -2.80
CA MET A 62 -20.24 -0.30 -3.33
C MET A 62 -20.06 -1.55 -2.47
N SER A 63 -20.13 -1.40 -1.14
CA SER A 63 -20.10 -2.54 -0.22
C SER A 63 -21.23 -3.55 -0.46
N GLN A 64 -22.43 -3.06 -0.81
CA GLN A 64 -23.57 -3.94 -1.16
C GLN A 64 -23.31 -4.69 -2.47
N GLN A 65 -22.81 -4.00 -3.50
CA GLN A 65 -22.48 -4.61 -4.79
C GLN A 65 -21.38 -5.68 -4.64
N ILE A 66 -20.33 -5.39 -3.87
CA ILE A 66 -19.25 -6.35 -3.59
C ILE A 66 -19.80 -7.61 -2.92
N ARG A 67 -20.72 -7.46 -1.95
CA ARG A 67 -21.35 -8.60 -1.27
C ARG A 67 -22.19 -9.45 -2.23
N GLN A 68 -22.92 -8.81 -3.15
CA GLN A 68 -23.72 -9.52 -4.16
C GLN A 68 -22.83 -10.33 -5.11
N ILE A 69 -21.75 -9.73 -5.63
CA ILE A 69 -20.81 -10.41 -6.52
C ILE A 69 -20.14 -11.57 -5.76
N ALA A 70 -19.66 -11.35 -4.55
CA ALA A 70 -19.02 -12.39 -3.75
C ALA A 70 -19.96 -13.58 -3.48
N ALA A 71 -21.25 -13.32 -3.25
CA ALA A 71 -22.26 -14.36 -3.10
C ALA A 71 -22.50 -15.15 -4.40
N GLN A 72 -22.51 -14.49 -5.56
CA GLN A 72 -22.65 -15.14 -6.86
C GLN A 72 -21.46 -16.04 -7.19
N GLU A 73 -20.26 -15.60 -6.82
CA GLU A 73 -19.00 -16.33 -7.06
C GLU A 73 -18.67 -17.36 -5.95
N GLY A 74 -19.48 -17.44 -4.89
CA GLY A 74 -19.23 -18.36 -3.77
C GLY A 74 -17.97 -18.05 -2.95
N VAL A 75 -17.52 -16.79 -2.94
CA VAL A 75 -16.33 -16.34 -2.21
C VAL A 75 -16.67 -15.34 -1.10
N SER A 76 -15.73 -15.07 -0.20
CA SER A 76 -15.95 -14.03 0.81
C SER A 76 -15.77 -12.62 0.21
N PRO A 77 -16.58 -11.62 0.62
CA PRO A 77 -16.41 -10.24 0.18
C PRO A 77 -15.01 -9.67 0.45
N GLU A 78 -14.40 -10.05 1.57
CA GLU A 78 -13.06 -9.62 1.96
C GLU A 78 -12.00 -10.18 1.02
N TRP A 79 -12.13 -11.45 0.63
CA TRP A 79 -11.23 -12.09 -0.33
C TRP A 79 -11.28 -11.39 -1.68
N LEU A 80 -12.49 -11.06 -2.15
CA LEU A 80 -12.68 -10.37 -3.44
C LEU A 80 -11.97 -9.01 -3.45
N VAL A 81 -12.19 -8.19 -2.41
CA VAL A 81 -11.54 -6.88 -2.30
C VAL A 81 -10.03 -7.01 -2.14
N GLN A 82 -9.57 -7.97 -1.34
CA GLN A 82 -8.15 -8.21 -1.13
C GLN A 82 -7.45 -8.64 -2.43
N ASN A 83 -8.08 -9.51 -3.22
CA ASN A 83 -7.52 -9.96 -4.49
C ASN A 83 -7.51 -8.82 -5.53
N TRP A 84 -8.60 -8.06 -5.64
CA TRP A 84 -8.66 -6.89 -6.51
C TRP A 84 -7.57 -5.85 -6.18
N LEU A 85 -7.34 -5.56 -4.89
CA LEU A 85 -6.26 -4.67 -4.46
C LEU A 85 -4.88 -5.21 -4.87
N ARG A 86 -4.63 -6.52 -4.72
CA ARG A 86 -3.38 -7.15 -5.16
C ARG A 86 -3.17 -7.01 -6.66
N GLU A 87 -4.21 -7.22 -7.46
CA GLU A 87 -4.15 -7.06 -8.92
C GLU A 87 -3.82 -5.62 -9.32
N LYS A 88 -4.49 -4.62 -8.70
CA LYS A 88 -4.22 -3.20 -8.98
C LYS A 88 -2.81 -2.77 -8.60
N ILE A 89 -2.28 -3.31 -7.50
CA ILE A 89 -0.89 -3.08 -7.12
C ILE A 89 0.07 -3.67 -8.17
N ARG A 90 -0.18 -4.89 -8.65
CA ARG A 90 0.65 -5.52 -9.68
C ARG A 90 0.63 -4.73 -10.98
N GLU A 91 -0.54 -4.29 -11.44
CA GLU A 91 -0.71 -3.45 -12.63
C GLU A 91 0.11 -2.15 -12.52
N ARG A 92 0.00 -1.44 -11.38
CA ARG A 92 0.72 -0.18 -11.14
C ARG A 92 2.25 -0.37 -11.08
N LEU A 93 2.70 -1.47 -10.49
CA LEU A 93 4.11 -1.77 -10.28
C LEU A 93 4.75 -2.57 -11.42
N HIS A 94 4.00 -2.87 -12.49
CA HIS A 94 4.46 -3.67 -13.65
C HIS A 94 5.06 -5.03 -13.23
N ILE A 95 4.50 -5.66 -12.20
CA ILE A 95 4.96 -6.96 -11.70
C ILE A 95 4.33 -8.05 -12.58
N PRO A 96 5.13 -8.92 -13.24
CA PRO A 96 4.60 -10.00 -14.09
C PRO A 96 3.76 -11.00 -13.28
N ARG A 97 2.83 -11.67 -13.98
CA ARG A 97 1.85 -12.60 -13.40
C ARG A 97 2.48 -13.87 -12.86
#